data_AF-A0A2V7KPU4-F1
#
_entry.id   AF-A0A2V7KPU4-F1
#
_cell.length_a   1.000
_cell.length_b   1.000
_cell.length_c   1.000
_cell.angle_alpha   90.00
_cell.angle_beta   90.00
_cell.angle_gamma   90.00
#
_symmetry.space_group_name_H-M   'P 1'
#
loop_
_entity.id
_entity.type
_entity.pdbx_description
1 polymer ?
#
loop_
_entity_poly.entity_id
_entity_poly.type
_entity_poly.pdbx_seq_one_letter_code
_entity_poly.pdbx_strand_id
1 'polypeptide(L)'
;MVERCDREGWLLIRNYNDEIGASVVDVFGTDDRAAVERYCRANQITFEWREGGGLRTWQRRSAVVRHPISGRRCWFNQIAFLNPWTLADEVREYLVDMYGEDGLPFNTRFGNGDPIGPEIVQTINAAYEARTVRAPWQAGDLLLVDNIRTAHGREPFEGPRDVIVALADPVRLTGR
;
A
#
# COMPACT_ATOMS: atom_id res chain seq x y z
N MET A 1 -17.24 3.62 -7.50
CA MET A 1 -15.90 3.60 -6.86
C MET A 1 -14.79 3.30 -7.86
N VAL A 2 -14.75 2.11 -8.50
CA VAL A 2 -13.66 1.74 -9.43
C VAL A 2 -13.41 2.75 -10.55
N GLU A 3 -14.46 3.24 -11.21
CA GLU A 3 -14.32 4.24 -12.28
C GLU A 3 -13.70 5.56 -11.80
N ARG A 4 -14.04 5.96 -10.57
CA ARG A 4 -13.45 7.14 -9.94
C ARG A 4 -11.96 6.93 -9.70
N CYS A 5 -11.59 5.79 -9.10
CA CYS A 5 -10.19 5.45 -8.87
C CYS A 5 -9.39 5.26 -10.17
N ASP A 6 -10.03 4.81 -11.26
CA ASP A 6 -9.41 4.71 -12.59
C ASP A 6 -9.15 6.10 -13.21
N ARG A 7 -10.10 7.03 -13.06
CA ARG A 7 -9.96 8.40 -13.55
C ARG A 7 -8.99 9.22 -12.73
N GLU A 8 -9.11 9.16 -11.40
CA GLU A 8 -8.42 10.05 -10.47
C GLU A 8 -7.18 9.41 -9.86
N GLY A 9 -7.04 8.09 -9.88
CA GLY A 9 -6.06 7.39 -9.05
C GLY A 9 -6.43 7.43 -7.57
N TRP A 10 -5.43 7.21 -6.73
CA TRP A 10 -5.52 7.28 -5.28
C TRP A 10 -4.29 7.99 -4.71
N LEU A 11 -4.45 8.55 -3.53
CA LEU A 11 -3.40 9.25 -2.81
C LEU A 11 -2.96 8.39 -1.63
N LEU A 12 -1.69 8.03 -1.60
CA LEU A 12 -1.06 7.41 -0.45
C LEU A 12 -0.39 8.49 0.39
N ILE A 13 -0.75 8.55 1.67
CA ILE A 13 -0.13 9.40 2.68
C ILE A 13 0.61 8.48 3.65
N ARG A 14 1.89 8.75 3.90
CA ARG A 14 2.67 7.99 4.88
C ARG A 14 3.42 8.93 5.80
N ASN A 15 3.41 8.61 7.09
CA ASN A 15 4.26 9.22 8.10
C ASN A 15 5.35 8.21 8.47
N TYR A 16 6.60 8.66 8.47
CA TYR A 16 7.77 7.88 8.85
C TYR A 16 8.41 8.54 10.07
N ASN A 17 8.57 7.77 11.15
CA ASN A 17 9.19 8.20 12.40
C ASN A 17 9.66 6.95 13.17
N ASP A 18 10.24 7.17 14.35
CA ASP A 18 10.80 6.10 15.18
C ASP A 18 9.80 5.54 16.22
N GLU A 19 8.56 6.05 16.24
CA GLU A 19 7.52 5.70 17.22
C GLU A 19 6.46 4.76 16.66
N ILE A 20 5.97 5.03 15.44
CA ILE A 20 4.89 4.31 14.78
C ILE A 20 5.17 4.06 13.30
N GLY A 21 4.86 2.85 12.85
CA GLY A 21 5.06 2.46 11.45
C GLY A 21 6.54 2.19 11.15
N ALA A 22 7.01 2.71 10.02
CA ALA A 22 8.38 2.47 9.55
C ALA A 22 9.21 3.75 9.65
N SER A 23 10.48 3.62 10.04
CA SER A 23 11.41 4.74 10.07
C SER A 23 11.81 5.17 8.65
N VAL A 24 12.44 6.35 8.54
CA VAL A 24 13.02 6.81 7.26
C VAL A 24 14.11 5.84 6.78
N VAL A 25 14.96 5.36 7.69
CA VAL A 25 16.06 4.45 7.34
C VAL A 25 15.54 3.12 6.85
N ASP A 26 14.49 2.56 7.47
CA ASP A 26 13.91 1.28 7.03
C ASP A 26 13.35 1.34 5.61
N VAL A 27 12.78 2.50 5.23
CA VAL A 27 12.07 2.66 3.95
C VAL A 27 12.99 3.13 2.83
N PHE A 28 13.92 4.04 3.12
CA PHE A 28 14.80 4.64 2.11
C PHE A 28 16.22 4.05 2.13
N GLY A 29 16.55 3.23 3.13
CA GLY A 29 17.89 2.64 3.31
C GLY A 29 18.97 3.65 3.71
N THR A 30 18.57 4.86 4.13
CA THR A 30 19.48 5.96 4.48
C THR A 30 18.77 7.01 5.33
N ASP A 31 19.53 7.74 6.14
CA ASP A 31 19.13 8.93 6.90
C ASP A 31 19.58 10.25 6.23
N ASP A 32 20.28 10.20 5.09
CA ASP A 32 20.66 11.39 4.33
C ASP A 32 19.40 12.04 3.73
N ARG A 33 18.98 13.16 4.34
CA ARG A 33 17.83 13.93 3.87
C ARG A 33 17.94 14.29 2.40
N ALA A 34 19.12 14.69 1.91
CA ALA A 34 19.28 15.07 0.52
C ALA A 34 19.07 13.87 -0.42
N ALA A 35 19.49 12.66 -0.02
CA ALA A 35 19.21 11.42 -0.76
C ALA A 35 17.71 11.11 -0.79
N VAL A 36 17.03 11.19 0.36
CA VAL A 36 15.59 10.97 0.47
C VAL A 36 14.82 11.97 -0.41
N GLU A 37 15.17 13.26 -0.36
CA GLU A 37 14.49 14.27 -1.18
C GLU A 37 14.72 14.07 -2.69
N ARG A 38 15.93 13.67 -3.10
CA ARG A 38 16.22 13.31 -4.49
C ARG A 38 15.35 12.14 -4.94
N TYR A 39 15.23 11.11 -4.10
CA TYR A 39 14.36 9.98 -4.37
C TYR A 39 12.89 10.41 -4.50
N CYS A 40 12.39 11.24 -3.58
CA CYS A 40 11.02 11.73 -3.63
C CYS A 40 10.73 12.52 -4.91
N ARG A 41 11.60 13.47 -5.28
CA ARG A 41 11.47 14.25 -6.52
C ARG A 41 11.48 13.36 -7.77
N ALA A 42 12.40 12.39 -7.83
CA ALA A 42 12.50 11.45 -8.95
C ALA A 42 11.26 10.54 -9.11
N ASN A 43 10.54 10.27 -8.02
CA ASN A 43 9.37 9.39 -7.99
C ASN A 43 8.03 10.14 -7.87
N GLN A 44 8.05 11.47 -8.09
CA GLN A 44 6.88 12.35 -8.00
C GLN A 44 6.14 12.19 -6.66
N ILE A 45 6.90 12.20 -5.57
CA ILE A 45 6.43 12.13 -4.19
C ILE A 45 6.57 13.53 -3.60
N THR A 46 5.46 14.12 -3.19
CA THR A 46 5.49 15.33 -2.36
C THR A 46 5.87 14.94 -0.94
N PHE A 47 6.68 15.75 -0.27
CA PHE A 47 7.17 15.42 1.06
C PHE A 47 7.28 16.66 1.95
N GLU A 48 7.26 16.43 3.25
CA GLU A 48 7.44 17.42 4.30
C GLU A 48 8.25 16.80 5.44
N TRP A 49 9.38 17.41 5.81
CA TRP A 49 10.09 17.03 7.03
C TRP A 49 9.38 17.61 8.25
N ARG A 50 9.17 16.78 9.27
CA ARG A 50 8.50 17.12 10.53
C ARG A 50 9.56 17.35 11.62
N GLU A 51 9.12 17.91 12.74
CA GLU A 51 9.97 18.01 13.93
C GLU A 51 10.45 16.63 14.38
N GLY A 52 11.60 16.57 15.06
CA GLY A 52 12.20 15.30 15.49
C GLY A 52 12.79 14.44 14.37
N GLY A 53 12.77 14.90 13.11
CA GLY A 53 13.35 14.17 11.97
C GLY A 53 12.39 13.23 11.24
N GLY A 54 11.11 13.22 11.63
CA GLY A 54 10.08 12.49 10.89
C GLY A 54 9.86 13.02 9.47
N LEU A 55 9.28 12.19 8.61
CA LEU A 55 8.97 12.53 7.22
C LEU A 55 7.52 12.21 6.92
N ARG A 56 6.80 13.15 6.31
CA ARG A 56 5.49 12.89 5.72
C ARG A 56 5.60 12.90 4.20
N THR A 57 4.92 11.97 3.55
CA THR A 57 4.88 11.88 2.08
C THR A 57 3.46 11.76 1.55
N TRP A 58 3.24 12.32 0.35
CA TRP A 58 2.02 12.21 -0.43
C TRP A 58 2.36 11.75 -1.83
N GLN A 59 1.70 10.68 -2.24
CA GLN A 59 2.07 9.96 -3.43
C GLN A 59 0.80 9.56 -4.20
N ARG A 60 0.51 10.27 -5.28
CA ARG A 60 -0.60 9.91 -6.18
C ARG A 60 -0.19 8.72 -7.06
N ARG A 61 -1.06 7.73 -7.17
CA ARG A 61 -0.82 6.50 -7.92
C ARG A 61 -2.07 6.07 -8.69
N SER A 62 -1.87 5.34 -9.79
CA SER A 62 -2.97 4.68 -10.50
C SER A 62 -3.56 3.55 -9.65
N ALA A 63 -4.89 3.44 -9.61
CA ALA A 63 -5.57 2.34 -8.92
C ALA A 63 -5.84 1.15 -9.84
N VAL A 64 -6.13 1.46 -11.11
CA VAL A 64 -6.38 0.49 -12.16
C VAL A 64 -5.27 0.64 -13.19
N VAL A 65 -4.68 -0.48 -13.58
CA VAL A 65 -3.66 -0.54 -14.63
C VAL A 65 -4.14 -1.45 -15.75
N ARG A 66 -3.54 -1.35 -16.93
CA ARG A 66 -3.76 -2.31 -18.02
C ARG A 66 -2.65 -3.35 -18.01
N HIS A 67 -3.03 -4.62 -18.00
CA HIS A 67 -2.07 -5.71 -18.13
C HIS A 67 -1.33 -5.59 -19.47
N PRO A 68 0.02 -5.62 -19.51
CA PRO A 68 0.80 -5.29 -20.70
C PRO A 68 0.57 -6.24 -21.87
N ILE A 69 0.32 -7.53 -21.60
CA ILE A 69 0.06 -8.55 -22.64
C ILE A 69 -1.43 -8.58 -23.03
N SER A 70 -2.33 -8.79 -22.06
CA SER A 70 -3.76 -8.99 -22.36
C SER A 70 -4.59 -7.71 -22.55
N GLY A 71 -4.05 -6.53 -22.21
CA GLY A 71 -4.77 -5.25 -22.24
C GLY A 71 -5.91 -5.09 -21.24
N ARG A 72 -6.20 -6.13 -20.44
CA ARG A 72 -7.27 -6.14 -19.44
C ARG A 72 -7.01 -5.13 -18.33
N ARG A 73 -8.08 -4.50 -17.84
CA ARG A 73 -8.04 -3.64 -16.65
C ARG A 73 -7.84 -4.51 -15.41
N CYS A 74 -6.89 -4.15 -14.56
CA CYS A 74 -6.52 -4.84 -13.35
C CYS A 74 -6.56 -3.89 -12.16
N TRP A 75 -7.20 -4.30 -11.07
CA TRP A 75 -7.19 -3.60 -9.79
C TRP A 75 -5.85 -3.86 -9.10
N PHE A 76 -4.88 -2.95 -9.31
CA PHE A 76 -3.49 -3.10 -8.87
C PHE A 76 -3.11 -1.92 -7.99
N ASN A 77 -3.39 -2.03 -6.69
CA ASN A 77 -3.13 -0.98 -5.70
C ASN A 77 -3.22 -1.54 -4.27
N GLN A 78 -2.95 -0.68 -3.29
CA GLN A 78 -3.04 -0.99 -1.86
C GLN A 78 -4.02 -0.05 -1.15
N ILE A 79 -5.06 0.43 -1.84
CA ILE A 79 -6.01 1.41 -1.28
C ILE A 79 -6.58 0.93 0.05
N ALA A 80 -7.14 -0.28 0.11
CA ALA A 80 -7.72 -0.82 1.33
C ALA A 80 -6.66 -1.26 2.35
N PHE A 81 -5.54 -1.83 1.89
CA PHE A 81 -4.47 -2.36 2.74
C PHE A 81 -3.72 -1.28 3.53
N LEU A 82 -3.56 -0.07 2.97
CA LEU A 82 -2.90 1.06 3.63
C LEU A 82 -3.91 2.12 4.11
N ASN A 83 -5.16 1.72 4.38
CA ASN A 83 -6.18 2.63 4.90
C ASN A 83 -6.38 2.46 6.42
N PRO A 84 -6.66 3.52 7.19
CA PRO A 84 -6.91 3.42 8.63
C PRO A 84 -8.04 2.47 9.01
N TRP A 85 -9.04 2.29 8.13
CA TRP A 85 -10.16 1.36 8.34
C TRP A 85 -9.75 -0.12 8.25
N THR A 86 -8.49 -0.44 7.92
CA THR A 86 -7.95 -1.80 8.03
C THR A 86 -7.42 -2.15 9.43
N LEU A 87 -7.22 -1.14 10.28
CA LEU A 87 -6.78 -1.32 11.66
C LEU A 87 -7.96 -1.76 12.51
N ALA A 88 -7.70 -2.52 13.58
CA ALA A 88 -8.69 -2.75 14.62
C ALA A 88 -9.19 -1.40 15.17
N ASP A 89 -10.48 -1.32 15.49
CA ASP A 89 -11.12 -0.06 15.87
C ASP A 89 -10.42 0.60 17.05
N GLU A 90 -10.07 -0.17 18.08
CA GLU A 90 -9.38 0.34 19.27
C GLU A 90 -7.97 0.85 18.94
N VAL A 91 -7.27 0.18 18.01
CA VAL A 91 -5.93 0.60 17.56
C VAL A 91 -6.02 1.88 16.75
N ARG A 92 -7.00 2.00 15.85
CA ARG A 92 -7.23 3.21 15.07
C ARG A 92 -7.56 4.38 15.98
N GLU A 93 -8.52 4.22 16.89
CA GLU A 93 -8.95 5.25 17.83
C GLU A 93 -7.81 5.74 18.70
N TYR A 94 -7.02 4.82 19.26
CA TYR A 94 -5.82 5.15 20.03
C TYR A 94 -4.79 5.95 19.22
N LEU A 95 -4.52 5.53 17.99
CA LEU A 95 -3.56 6.24 17.12
C LEU A 95 -4.08 7.63 16.71
N VAL A 96 -5.39 7.78 16.47
CA VAL A 96 -6.00 9.08 16.17
C VAL A 96 -5.95 9.99 17.39
N ASP A 97 -6.21 9.49 18.59
CA ASP A 97 -6.11 10.27 19.83
C ASP A 97 -4.68 10.77 20.08
N MET A 98 -3.69 9.90 19.90
CA MET A 98 -2.28 10.26 20.14
C MET A 98 -1.66 11.15 19.05
N TYR A 99 -1.96 10.88 17.78
CA TYR A 99 -1.24 11.49 16.64
C TYR A 99 -2.12 12.35 15.73
N GLY A 100 -3.44 12.37 15.95
CA GLY A 100 -4.41 13.01 15.07
C GLY A 100 -4.66 12.23 13.78
N GLU A 101 -5.72 12.59 13.06
CA GLU A 101 -6.11 11.91 11.81
C GLU A 101 -5.03 11.91 10.72
N ASP A 102 -4.22 12.97 10.67
CA ASP A 102 -3.14 13.10 9.69
C ASP A 102 -1.81 12.50 10.17
N GLY A 103 -1.70 12.13 11.45
CA GLY A 103 -0.47 11.57 12.04
C GLY A 103 -0.34 10.06 11.92
N LEU A 104 -1.37 9.37 11.43
CA LEU A 104 -1.38 7.92 11.26
C LEU A 104 -0.22 7.41 10.38
N PRO A 105 0.33 6.21 10.62
CA PRO A 105 1.50 5.71 9.89
C PRO A 105 1.23 5.61 8.37
N PHE A 106 -0.01 5.35 8.01
CA PHE A 106 -0.48 5.39 6.63
C PHE A 106 -1.94 5.84 6.56
N ASN A 107 -2.30 6.48 5.44
CA ASN A 107 -3.68 6.73 5.07
C ASN A 107 -3.83 6.73 3.54
N THR A 108 -5.01 6.34 3.05
CA THR A 108 -5.35 6.42 1.63
C THR A 108 -6.59 7.26 1.39
N ARG A 109 -6.52 8.10 0.36
CA ARG A 109 -7.59 8.99 -0.09
C ARG A 109 -7.84 8.79 -1.59
N PHE A 110 -8.96 9.29 -2.09
CA PHE A 110 -9.14 9.41 -3.54
C PHE A 110 -8.04 10.32 -4.13
N GLY A 111 -7.77 10.20 -5.43
CA GLY A 111 -6.69 10.96 -6.07
C GLY A 111 -6.83 12.48 -6.00
N ASN A 112 -8.03 12.99 -5.69
CA ASN A 112 -8.28 14.42 -5.44
C ASN A 112 -8.12 14.84 -3.97
N GLY A 113 -7.87 13.90 -3.05
CA GLY A 113 -7.75 14.14 -1.61
C GLY A 113 -9.01 13.84 -0.80
N ASP A 114 -10.14 13.51 -1.43
CA ASP A 114 -11.36 13.17 -0.68
C ASP A 114 -11.15 11.90 0.17
N PRO A 115 -11.73 11.83 1.37
CA PRO A 115 -11.59 10.67 2.24
C PRO A 115 -12.19 9.41 1.60
N ILE A 116 -11.56 8.27 1.89
CA ILE A 116 -12.11 6.94 1.62
C ILE A 116 -12.72 6.43 2.93
N GLY A 117 -14.05 6.33 2.96
CA GLY A 117 -14.81 5.87 4.12
C GLY A 117 -14.73 4.36 4.37
N PRO A 118 -15.16 3.91 5.56
CA PRO A 118 -15.08 2.50 5.97
C PRO A 118 -15.86 1.57 5.03
N GLU A 119 -17.01 2.02 4.52
CA GLU A 119 -17.87 1.22 3.65
C GLU A 119 -17.16 0.84 2.34
N ILE A 120 -16.32 1.73 1.82
CA ILE A 120 -15.53 1.47 0.61
C ILE A 120 -14.43 0.44 0.91
N VAL A 121 -13.73 0.59 2.04
CA VAL A 121 -12.67 -0.35 2.45
C VAL A 121 -13.26 -1.74 2.69
N GLN A 122 -14.38 -1.82 3.41
CA GLN A 122 -15.11 -3.07 3.65
C GLN A 122 -15.58 -3.71 2.33
N THR A 123 -16.08 -2.92 1.38
CA THR A 123 -16.47 -3.42 0.05
C THR A 123 -15.28 -4.03 -0.71
N ILE A 124 -14.12 -3.38 -0.69
CA ILE A 124 -12.90 -3.90 -1.33
C ILE A 124 -12.45 -5.20 -0.64
N ASN A 125 -12.42 -5.22 0.68
CA ASN A 125 -12.00 -6.39 1.45
C ASN A 125 -12.96 -7.57 1.26
N ALA A 126 -14.27 -7.33 1.23
CA ALA A 126 -15.27 -8.35 0.92
C ALA A 126 -15.10 -8.91 -0.50
N ALA A 127 -14.74 -8.06 -1.47
CA ALA A 127 -14.44 -8.50 -2.83
C ALA A 127 -13.16 -9.35 -2.91
N TYR A 128 -12.12 -9.03 -2.11
CA TYR A 128 -10.96 -9.89 -1.98
C TYR A 128 -11.33 -11.23 -1.34
N GLU A 129 -11.99 -11.21 -0.19
CA GLU A 129 -12.38 -12.43 0.54
C GLU A 129 -13.21 -13.39 -0.33
N ALA A 130 -14.23 -12.87 -1.03
CA ALA A 130 -15.08 -13.66 -1.92
C ALA A 130 -14.34 -14.26 -3.13
N ARG A 131 -13.12 -13.80 -3.43
CA ARG A 131 -12.31 -14.22 -4.58
C ARG A 131 -10.98 -14.86 -4.18
N THR A 132 -10.68 -14.93 -2.89
CA THR A 132 -9.47 -15.54 -2.37
C THR A 132 -9.54 -17.07 -2.54
N VAL A 133 -8.51 -17.63 -3.16
CA VAL A 133 -8.29 -19.08 -3.17
C VAL A 133 -7.26 -19.40 -2.10
N ARG A 134 -7.64 -20.29 -1.18
CA ARG A 134 -6.77 -20.76 -0.10
C ARG A 134 -6.26 -22.14 -0.46
N ALA A 135 -4.96 -22.24 -0.69
CA ALA A 135 -4.27 -23.50 -0.93
C ALA A 135 -3.25 -23.73 0.20
N PRO A 136 -3.36 -24.81 0.99
CA PRO A 136 -2.37 -25.14 2.01
C PRO A 136 -1.06 -25.53 1.33
N TRP A 137 0.02 -24.87 1.71
CA TRP A 137 1.36 -25.12 1.17
C TRP A 137 1.87 -26.51 1.58
N GLN A 138 2.49 -27.20 0.64
CA GLN A 138 3.30 -28.39 0.86
C GLN A 138 4.76 -28.13 0.47
N ALA A 139 5.68 -28.85 1.10
CA ALA A 139 7.08 -28.76 0.76
C ALA A 139 7.31 -29.17 -0.70
N GLY A 140 7.98 -28.31 -1.47
CA GLY A 140 8.21 -28.50 -2.90
C GLY A 140 7.17 -27.85 -3.82
N ASP A 141 6.08 -27.29 -3.27
CA ASP A 141 5.13 -26.52 -4.08
C ASP A 141 5.80 -25.28 -4.69
N LEU A 142 5.40 -24.96 -5.92
CA LEU A 142 5.77 -23.73 -6.62
C LEU A 142 4.50 -22.98 -7.02
N LEU A 143 4.36 -21.76 -6.50
CA LEU A 143 3.30 -20.84 -6.92
C LEU A 143 3.89 -19.78 -7.85
N LEU A 144 3.43 -19.76 -9.11
CA LEU A 144 3.70 -18.68 -10.04
C LEU A 144 2.56 -17.66 -10.02
N VAL A 145 2.88 -16.40 -9.72
CA VAL A 145 1.90 -15.31 -9.61
C VAL A 145 2.13 -14.27 -10.70
N ASP A 146 1.10 -14.01 -11.50
CA ASP A 146 1.01 -12.79 -12.30
C ASP A 146 0.68 -11.62 -11.35
N ASN A 147 1.72 -10.88 -10.95
CA ASN A 147 1.63 -9.84 -9.92
C ASN A 147 0.65 -8.71 -10.30
N ILE A 148 0.43 -8.45 -11.59
CA ILE A 148 -0.45 -7.36 -12.05
C ILE A 148 -1.92 -7.75 -11.90
N ARG A 149 -2.22 -9.03 -12.14
CA ARG A 149 -3.59 -9.53 -12.14
C ARG A 149 -4.04 -10.10 -10.80
N THR A 150 -3.10 -10.48 -9.93
CA THR A 150 -3.39 -11.25 -8.72
C THR A 150 -2.87 -10.54 -7.48
N ALA A 151 -3.79 -10.08 -6.63
CA ALA A 151 -3.48 -9.77 -5.24
C ALA A 151 -3.19 -11.07 -4.49
N HIS A 152 -2.20 -11.04 -3.59
CA HIS A 152 -1.82 -12.18 -2.77
C HIS A 152 -1.51 -11.70 -1.36
N GLY A 153 -1.65 -12.61 -0.40
CA GLY A 153 -1.47 -12.33 1.01
C GLY A 153 -1.16 -13.61 1.77
N ARG A 154 -1.25 -13.53 3.09
CA ARG A 154 -0.93 -14.64 3.97
C ARG A 154 -1.92 -14.69 5.13
N GLU A 155 -2.37 -15.89 5.46
CA GLU A 155 -3.10 -16.16 6.69
C GLU A 155 -2.15 -16.24 7.90
N PRO A 156 -2.63 -15.98 9.13
CA PRO A 156 -1.92 -16.32 10.35
C PRO A 156 -1.44 -17.80 10.31
N PHE A 157 -0.25 -18.06 10.84
CA PHE A 157 0.32 -19.41 10.92
C PHE A 157 1.08 -19.60 12.22
N GLU A 158 1.28 -20.86 12.60
CA GLU A 158 2.06 -21.27 13.77
C GLU A 158 3.14 -22.28 13.35
N GLY A 159 4.23 -22.33 14.11
CA GLY A 159 5.34 -23.27 13.86
C GLY A 159 6.30 -22.82 12.74
N PRO A 160 7.29 -23.67 12.41
CA PRO A 160 8.31 -23.37 11.40
C PRO A 160 7.70 -23.32 10.00
N ARG A 161 8.08 -22.28 9.23
CA ARG A 161 7.61 -22.08 7.85
C ARG A 161 8.65 -21.30 7.05
N ASP A 162 9.23 -21.95 6.04
CA ASP A 162 10.17 -21.32 5.11
C ASP A 162 9.56 -21.24 3.70
N VAL A 163 9.43 -20.03 3.17
CA VAL A 163 8.95 -19.76 1.81
C VAL A 163 9.94 -18.82 1.14
N ILE A 164 10.45 -19.22 -0.02
CA ILE A 164 11.39 -18.44 -0.82
C ILE A 164 10.61 -17.73 -1.94
N VAL A 165 10.96 -16.47 -2.19
CA VAL A 165 10.34 -15.65 -3.25
C VAL A 165 11.41 -15.21 -4.23
N ALA A 166 11.10 -15.32 -5.52
CA ALA A 166 11.88 -14.75 -6.61
C ALA A 166 10.98 -13.83 -7.46
N LEU A 167 11.47 -12.63 -7.76
CA LEU A 167 10.80 -11.69 -8.66
C LEU A 167 11.45 -11.78 -10.04
N ALA A 168 10.63 -11.80 -11.09
CA ALA A 168 11.09 -11.92 -12.47
C ALA A 168 10.31 -11.00 -13.41
N ASP A 169 10.92 -10.71 -14.56
CA ASP A 169 10.34 -9.94 -15.68
C ASP A 169 9.69 -8.59 -15.27
N PRO A 170 10.49 -7.62 -14.79
CA PRO A 170 9.98 -6.32 -14.39
C PRO A 170 9.43 -5.56 -15.61
N VAL A 171 8.15 -5.20 -15.55
CA VAL A 171 7.50 -4.38 -16.58
C VAL A 171 7.26 -2.96 -16.10
N ARG A 172 7.45 -1.99 -17.01
CA ARG A 172 7.05 -0.61 -16.77
C ARG A 172 5.58 -0.44 -17.10
N LEU A 173 4.77 -0.32 -16.05
CA LEU A 173 3.37 0.06 -16.20
C LEU A 173 3.28 1.56 -16.44
N THR A 174 2.63 1.95 -17.54
CA THR A 174 2.25 3.35 -17.74
C THR A 174 1.06 3.65 -16.84
N GLY A 175 1.33 4.16 -15.64
CA GLY A 175 0.32 4.82 -14.83
C GLY A 175 -0.05 6.18 -15.44
N ARG A 176 -1.25 6.66 -15.10
CA ARG A 176 -1.52 8.11 -15.12
C ARG A 176 -0.95 8.76 -13.87
#